data_AF-A0AAW7U639-F1
#
_entry.id   AF-A0AAW7U639-F1
#
_cell.length_a   1.000
_cell.length_b   1.000
_cell.length_c   1.000
_cell.angle_alpha   90.00
_cell.angle_beta   90.00
_cell.angle_gamma   90.00
#
_symmetry.space_group_name_H-M   'P 1'
#
loop_
_entity.id
_entity.type
_entity.pdbx_description
1 polymer ?
#
loop_
_entity_poly.entity_id
_entity_poly.type
_entity_poly.pdbx_seq_one_letter_code
_entity_poly.pdbx_strand_id
1 'polypeptide(L)'
;MNNLTQILSPTLPQTTLIATNPDWIRADFNHAVLYLSGRLKEQNVQTAALWFEDAALFACAVLAAWHAGVKVLLLPNLAQENAEWGGFADVWLTDAPHEKAFSDGLHANKVYDIPAVLSDMPSEIDLPENRQIPENAEAYLKTSGSTGGAQIIVKTAAQMQAEALALVDVVPFTQEEAVVVGSVSPQHLYGFTFRFALPLTMGWTMERQQNVYPETLLAATSAHRRVVWIASPALLNRLGEARNWQAVGHKIAGIVSAGGALPKSTADLLAQHAVMPFEIYGSTETGVIAYRRHQKPWQPFGSVSIGQDNDGALWAESPWTAGRQQTADVIEPQNDGFILLGRKDRIIKFEDKRVSLTRIEHDLLAHKWIADAHCGLHPQHKRLAVWAALNSDGIQALREQGRAAVSAALKKHLAVTQDTIALPRYWRFAASLPRNAQSKITTVDFQTAFTEALTAPEWQQRPSENDGAYRFNACVPLDLSYFGGHFANFPLVPGVVELQWVRDLAERFEWGRSSIIRVENLKYQQFLRPNDEVSAELKYDAEKSKLTFKLENQEAVCASGRIVFGAFEAV
;
A
#
# COMPACT_ATOMS: atom_id res chain seq x y z
N MET A 1 17.60 -28.23 -13.92
CA MET A 1 17.61 -27.18 -12.88
C MET A 1 18.96 -26.50 -12.92
N ASN A 2 18.99 -25.18 -12.96
CA ASN A 2 20.22 -24.42 -13.19
C ASN A 2 20.63 -23.72 -11.91
N ASN A 3 21.85 -23.93 -11.44
CA ASN A 3 22.40 -23.13 -10.35
C ASN A 3 22.58 -21.69 -10.84
N LEU A 4 22.05 -20.72 -10.08
CA LEU A 4 22.18 -19.29 -10.39
C LEU A 4 23.65 -18.88 -10.55
N THR A 5 24.56 -19.44 -9.75
CA THR A 5 26.00 -19.14 -9.83
C THR A 5 26.68 -19.73 -11.07
N GLN A 6 26.03 -20.66 -11.76
CA GLN A 6 26.51 -21.33 -12.97
C GLN A 6 25.63 -21.00 -14.19
N ILE A 7 24.78 -19.97 -14.10
CA ILE A 7 23.77 -19.68 -15.13
C ILE A 7 24.35 -19.30 -16.50
N LEU A 8 25.61 -18.85 -16.52
CA LEU A 8 26.37 -18.49 -17.72
C LEU A 8 27.22 -19.66 -18.27
N SER A 9 27.10 -20.86 -17.70
CA SER A 9 27.88 -22.02 -18.13
C SER A 9 27.57 -22.39 -19.59
N PRO A 10 28.60 -22.67 -20.42
CA PRO A 10 28.41 -23.14 -21.78
C PRO A 10 27.76 -24.53 -21.85
N THR A 11 27.78 -25.29 -20.74
CA THR A 11 27.17 -26.63 -20.66
C THR A 11 25.65 -26.60 -20.61
N LEU A 12 25.05 -25.45 -20.30
CA LEU A 12 23.59 -25.28 -20.34
C LEU A 12 23.09 -25.17 -21.79
N PRO A 13 21.84 -25.54 -22.10
CA PRO A 13 21.35 -25.49 -23.48
C PRO A 13 21.28 -24.05 -24.00
N GLN A 14 22.11 -23.75 -25.01
CA GLN A 14 22.34 -22.39 -25.51
C GLN A 14 21.17 -21.80 -26.31
N THR A 15 20.29 -22.65 -26.83
CA THR A 15 19.07 -22.27 -27.57
C THR A 15 17.86 -22.02 -26.67
N THR A 16 17.99 -22.18 -25.35
CA THR A 16 16.90 -21.92 -24.39
C THR A 16 16.51 -20.45 -24.43
N LEU A 17 15.22 -20.16 -24.54
CA LEU A 17 14.70 -18.80 -24.52
C LEU A 17 14.68 -18.23 -23.09
N ILE A 18 15.53 -17.24 -22.82
CA ILE A 18 15.64 -16.54 -21.53
C ILE A 18 14.60 -15.44 -21.39
N ALA A 19 14.34 -14.69 -22.45
CA ALA A 19 13.34 -13.64 -22.48
C ALA A 19 12.68 -13.57 -23.85
N THR A 20 11.50 -12.96 -23.92
CA THR A 20 10.73 -12.80 -25.16
C THR A 20 10.34 -11.35 -25.39
N ASN A 21 10.07 -10.99 -26.65
CA ASN A 21 9.64 -9.66 -27.11
C ASN A 21 10.57 -8.49 -26.71
N PRO A 22 11.82 -8.42 -27.22
CA PRO A 22 12.43 -9.33 -28.19
C PRO A 22 13.03 -10.59 -27.56
N ASP A 23 13.11 -11.63 -28.38
CA ASP A 23 13.64 -12.93 -27.98
C ASP A 23 15.14 -12.86 -27.67
N TRP A 24 15.52 -13.45 -26.53
CA TRP A 24 16.91 -13.68 -26.15
C TRP A 24 17.10 -15.15 -25.85
N ILE A 25 17.83 -15.85 -26.71
CA ILE A 25 18.33 -17.19 -26.38
C ILE A 25 19.51 -17.06 -25.40
N ARG A 26 19.81 -18.15 -24.69
CA ARG A 26 20.87 -18.18 -23.67
C ARG A 26 22.23 -17.76 -24.23
N ALA A 27 22.58 -18.14 -25.46
CA ALA A 27 23.82 -17.72 -26.09
C ALA A 27 23.95 -16.18 -26.14
N ASP A 28 22.94 -15.50 -26.70
CA ASP A 28 22.90 -14.04 -26.85
C ASP A 28 22.87 -13.34 -25.49
N PHE A 29 22.08 -13.88 -24.55
CA PHE A 29 22.02 -13.38 -23.18
C PHE A 29 23.39 -13.45 -22.48
N ASN A 30 24.08 -14.60 -22.60
CA ASN A 30 25.40 -14.79 -22.01
C ASN A 30 26.44 -13.87 -22.66
N HIS A 31 26.36 -13.64 -23.97
CA HIS A 31 27.21 -12.68 -24.67
C HIS A 31 27.00 -11.26 -24.13
N ALA A 32 25.75 -10.81 -24.02
CA ALA A 32 25.42 -9.49 -23.46
C ALA A 32 25.94 -9.32 -22.02
N VAL A 33 25.76 -10.34 -21.16
CA VAL A 33 26.24 -10.33 -19.78
C VAL A 33 27.77 -10.20 -19.72
N LEU A 34 28.49 -11.00 -20.51
CA LEU A 34 29.94 -11.05 -20.47
C LEU A 34 30.58 -9.81 -21.11
N TYR A 35 29.97 -9.25 -22.16
CA TYR A 35 30.36 -7.97 -22.73
C TYR A 35 30.23 -6.83 -21.71
N LEU A 36 29.06 -6.69 -21.09
CA LEU A 36 28.82 -5.67 -20.07
C LEU A 36 29.77 -5.85 -18.88
N SER A 37 30.02 -7.10 -18.47
CA SER A 37 30.96 -7.41 -17.39
C SER A 37 32.39 -6.96 -17.72
N GLY A 38 32.85 -7.18 -18.95
CA GLY A 38 34.16 -6.71 -19.42
C GLY A 38 34.29 -5.19 -19.32
N ARG A 39 33.27 -4.45 -19.76
CA ARG A 39 33.24 -2.98 -19.66
C ARG A 39 33.33 -2.47 -18.22
N LEU A 40 32.58 -3.09 -17.30
CA LEU A 40 32.61 -2.73 -15.88
C LEU A 40 34.02 -2.96 -15.28
N LYS A 41 34.70 -4.04 -15.68
CA LYS A 41 36.08 -4.33 -15.26
C LYS A 41 37.09 -3.32 -15.82
N GLU A 42 37.00 -3.00 -17.11
CA GLU A 42 37.89 -2.02 -17.77
C GLU A 42 37.85 -0.65 -17.10
N GLN A 43 36.68 -0.26 -16.59
CA GLN A 43 36.46 1.02 -15.93
C GLN A 43 36.67 0.95 -14.41
N ASN A 44 37.11 -0.19 -13.88
CA ASN A 44 37.34 -0.43 -12.46
C ASN A 44 36.13 -0.09 -11.56
N VAL A 45 34.91 -0.29 -12.07
CA VAL A 45 33.67 -0.09 -11.31
C VAL A 45 33.68 -1.01 -10.09
N GLN A 46 33.32 -0.49 -8.92
CA GLN A 46 33.17 -1.26 -7.67
C GLN A 46 31.71 -1.36 -7.25
N THR A 47 30.90 -0.35 -7.58
CA THR A 47 29.50 -0.24 -7.18
C THR A 47 28.63 0.24 -8.35
N ALA A 48 27.48 -0.40 -8.54
CA ALA A 48 26.51 -0.03 -9.58
C ALA A 48 25.12 0.16 -8.97
N ALA A 49 24.51 1.32 -9.20
CA ALA A 49 23.09 1.54 -8.91
C ALA A 49 22.26 1.06 -10.10
N LEU A 50 21.20 0.30 -9.83
CA LEU A 50 20.36 -0.30 -10.88
C LEU A 50 18.94 0.23 -10.79
N TRP A 51 18.40 0.66 -11.94
CA TRP A 51 16.98 0.96 -12.13
C TRP A 51 16.53 0.50 -13.52
N PHE A 52 15.57 -0.43 -13.59
CA PHE A 52 15.13 -1.05 -14.84
C PHE A 52 13.61 -1.24 -14.91
N GLU A 53 13.05 -1.07 -16.10
CA GLU A 53 11.67 -1.42 -16.46
C GLU A 53 11.57 -2.77 -17.19
N ASP A 54 12.65 -3.24 -17.81
CA ASP A 54 12.81 -4.53 -18.49
C ASP A 54 13.51 -5.56 -17.58
N ALA A 55 12.81 -6.63 -17.23
CA ALA A 55 13.33 -7.68 -16.34
C ALA A 55 14.51 -8.48 -16.92
N ALA A 56 14.61 -8.61 -18.25
CA ALA A 56 15.71 -9.32 -18.88
C ALA A 56 16.98 -8.45 -18.95
N LEU A 57 16.84 -7.14 -19.22
CA LEU A 57 17.95 -6.20 -19.12
C LEU A 57 18.43 -6.07 -17.67
N PHE A 58 17.49 -6.02 -16.71
CA PHE A 58 17.81 -6.09 -15.29
C PHE A 58 18.63 -7.35 -14.94
N ALA A 59 18.16 -8.53 -15.37
CA ALA A 59 18.86 -9.79 -15.13
C ALA A 59 20.27 -9.78 -15.74
N CYS A 60 20.40 -9.25 -16.97
CA CYS A 60 21.68 -9.08 -17.64
C CYS A 60 22.63 -8.18 -16.83
N ALA A 61 22.16 -7.02 -16.37
CA ALA A 61 22.95 -6.06 -15.61
C ALA A 61 23.41 -6.62 -14.25
N VAL A 62 22.52 -7.30 -13.51
CA VAL A 62 22.87 -7.93 -12.22
C VAL A 62 23.95 -8.98 -12.39
N LEU A 63 23.78 -9.89 -13.36
CA LEU A 63 24.77 -10.95 -13.60
C LEU A 63 26.11 -10.39 -14.11
N ALA A 64 26.08 -9.36 -14.96
CA ALA A 64 27.28 -8.71 -15.46
C ALA A 64 28.07 -8.04 -14.33
N ALA A 65 27.37 -7.33 -13.44
CA ALA A 65 27.94 -6.68 -12.27
C ALA A 65 28.51 -7.70 -11.29
N TRP A 66 27.74 -8.73 -10.92
CA TRP A 66 28.22 -9.78 -10.04
C TRP A 66 29.42 -10.56 -10.61
N HIS A 67 29.41 -10.89 -11.90
CA HIS A 67 30.56 -11.49 -12.59
C HIS A 67 31.77 -10.54 -12.63
N ALA A 68 31.55 -9.23 -12.64
CA ALA A 68 32.59 -8.22 -12.56
C ALA A 68 33.17 -8.02 -11.15
N GLY A 69 32.56 -8.61 -10.11
CA GLY A 69 32.89 -8.31 -8.72
C GLY A 69 32.31 -6.97 -8.24
N VAL A 70 31.37 -6.40 -8.99
CA VAL A 70 30.68 -5.14 -8.69
C VAL A 70 29.51 -5.40 -7.74
N LYS A 71 29.40 -4.58 -6.70
CA LYS A 71 28.25 -4.60 -5.78
C LYS A 71 27.08 -3.87 -6.41
N VAL A 72 25.88 -4.48 -6.37
CA VAL A 72 24.69 -3.86 -6.96
C VAL A 72 23.81 -3.21 -5.89
N LEU A 73 23.42 -1.95 -6.09
CA LEU A 73 22.46 -1.22 -5.28
C LEU A 73 21.12 -1.24 -6.02
N LEU A 74 20.14 -1.95 -5.46
CA LEU A 74 18.81 -2.09 -6.04
C LEU A 74 17.90 -0.99 -5.52
N LEU A 75 17.60 0.00 -6.36
CA LEU A 75 16.83 1.16 -5.96
C LEU A 75 15.34 0.79 -5.86
N PRO A 76 14.64 1.13 -4.76
CA PRO A 76 13.23 0.78 -4.62
C PRO A 76 12.32 1.64 -5.51
N ASN A 77 12.74 2.88 -5.81
CA ASN A 77 12.09 3.81 -6.74
C ASN A 77 13.07 4.95 -7.05
N LEU A 78 12.68 5.84 -7.96
CA LEU A 78 13.44 7.04 -8.33
C LEU A 78 13.10 8.28 -7.48
N ALA A 79 12.47 8.12 -6.30
CA ALA A 79 12.30 9.26 -5.40
C ALA A 79 13.67 9.80 -4.96
N GLN A 80 13.75 11.10 -4.69
CA GLN A 80 14.99 11.82 -4.43
C GLN A 80 15.91 11.11 -3.41
N GLU A 81 15.38 10.68 -2.26
CA GLU A 81 16.17 9.99 -1.23
C GLU A 81 16.84 8.68 -1.73
N ASN A 82 16.20 7.98 -2.67
CA ASN A 82 16.72 6.75 -3.25
C ASN A 82 17.67 7.05 -4.42
N ALA A 83 17.40 8.13 -5.16
CA ALA A 83 18.33 8.63 -6.16
C ALA A 83 19.64 9.13 -5.52
N GLU A 84 19.57 9.82 -4.39
CA GLU A 84 20.74 10.21 -3.60
C GLU A 84 21.52 8.99 -3.12
N TRP A 85 20.83 7.93 -2.68
CA TRP A 85 21.49 6.67 -2.31
C TRP A 85 22.19 6.00 -3.50
N GLY A 86 21.55 5.97 -4.67
CA GLY A 86 22.18 5.48 -5.90
C GLY A 86 23.35 6.37 -6.36
N GLY A 87 23.34 7.66 -6.03
CA GLY A 87 24.41 8.61 -6.33
C GLY A 87 25.76 8.26 -5.69
N PHE A 88 25.77 7.42 -4.64
CA PHE A 88 27.02 6.88 -4.06
C PHE A 88 27.69 5.80 -4.92
N ALA A 89 26.98 5.24 -5.91
CA ALA A 89 27.57 4.27 -6.81
C ALA A 89 28.55 4.92 -7.81
N ASP A 90 29.49 4.12 -8.30
CA ASP A 90 30.41 4.55 -9.35
C ASP A 90 29.68 4.79 -10.67
N VAL A 91 28.69 3.94 -10.96
CA VAL A 91 27.88 3.97 -12.18
C VAL A 91 26.42 3.65 -11.90
N TRP A 92 25.55 4.14 -12.77
CA TRP A 92 24.14 3.80 -12.87
C TRP A 92 23.91 2.93 -14.10
N LEU A 93 23.28 1.78 -13.93
CA LEU A 93 22.86 0.91 -15.04
C LEU A 93 21.34 1.01 -15.16
N THR A 94 20.85 1.35 -16.35
CA THR A 94 19.42 1.60 -16.57
C THR A 94 19.01 1.31 -18.01
N ASP A 95 17.71 1.06 -18.22
CA ASP A 95 17.03 1.09 -19.51
C ASP A 95 16.02 2.25 -19.62
N ALA A 96 15.75 2.93 -18.50
CA ALA A 96 14.86 4.08 -18.47
C ALA A 96 15.54 5.29 -19.15
N PRO A 97 14.81 6.05 -19.99
CA PRO A 97 15.37 7.21 -20.67
C PRO A 97 15.83 8.27 -19.68
N HIS A 98 17.07 8.74 -19.87
CA HIS A 98 17.77 9.66 -18.96
C HIS A 98 16.94 10.92 -18.62
N GLU A 99 16.20 11.45 -19.59
CA GLU A 99 15.38 12.68 -19.46
C GLU A 99 14.19 12.52 -18.50
N LYS A 100 13.63 11.31 -18.34
CA LYS A 100 12.47 11.06 -17.46
C LYS A 100 12.86 10.61 -16.06
N ALA A 101 13.99 9.90 -15.92
CA ALA A 101 14.38 9.29 -14.66
C ALA A 101 15.20 10.22 -13.76
N PHE A 102 15.92 11.21 -14.34
CA PHE A 102 17.00 11.92 -13.65
C PHE A 102 17.02 13.44 -13.87
N SER A 103 15.87 14.07 -14.11
CA SER A 103 15.75 15.50 -14.50
C SER A 103 16.43 16.48 -13.53
N ASP A 104 16.62 16.12 -12.26
CA ASP A 104 16.92 17.07 -11.19
C ASP A 104 18.27 16.88 -10.47
N GLY A 105 19.24 16.11 -10.98
CA GLY A 105 20.61 16.21 -10.43
C GLY A 105 21.55 15.01 -10.43
N LEU A 106 21.35 13.98 -11.26
CA LEU A 106 22.41 12.97 -11.46
C LEU A 106 23.37 13.44 -12.57
N HIS A 107 24.67 13.46 -12.26
CA HIS A 107 25.70 13.78 -13.25
C HIS A 107 25.63 12.77 -14.40
N ALA A 108 25.20 13.21 -15.59
CA ALA A 108 25.00 12.37 -16.78
C ALA A 108 26.22 11.49 -17.14
N ASN A 109 27.43 11.89 -16.72
CA ASN A 109 28.68 11.18 -16.97
C ASN A 109 28.81 9.83 -16.22
N LYS A 110 27.86 9.46 -15.35
CA LYS A 110 27.86 8.21 -14.59
C LYS A 110 26.74 7.23 -14.98
N VAL A 111 25.98 7.49 -16.05
CA VAL A 111 24.82 6.67 -16.42
C VAL A 111 25.10 5.85 -17.68
N TYR A 112 24.93 4.53 -17.58
CA TYR A 112 24.98 3.59 -18.71
C TYR A 112 23.57 3.19 -19.09
N ASP A 113 23.14 3.71 -20.24
CA ASP A 113 21.98 3.24 -20.98
C ASP A 113 22.32 1.85 -21.55
N ILE A 114 21.83 0.80 -20.89
CA ILE A 114 22.15 -0.58 -21.25
C ILE A 114 21.71 -0.92 -22.68
N PRO A 115 20.49 -0.58 -23.14
CA PRO A 115 20.12 -0.70 -24.55
C PRO A 115 21.14 -0.10 -25.52
N ALA A 116 21.63 1.12 -25.25
CA ALA A 116 22.64 1.76 -26.10
C ALA A 116 23.98 1.01 -26.04
N VAL A 117 24.46 0.66 -24.84
CA VAL A 117 25.70 -0.10 -24.65
C VAL A 117 25.67 -1.44 -25.39
N LEU A 118 24.54 -2.15 -25.35
CA LEU A 118 24.39 -3.45 -26.03
C LEU A 118 24.22 -3.30 -27.55
N SER A 119 23.72 -2.16 -28.03
CA SER A 119 23.63 -1.87 -29.47
C SER A 119 25.01 -1.69 -30.10
N ASP A 120 25.99 -1.20 -29.33
CA ASP A 120 27.39 -1.04 -29.74
C ASP A 120 28.24 -2.31 -29.54
N MET A 121 27.63 -3.42 -29.08
CA MET A 121 28.35 -4.67 -28.86
C MET A 121 28.84 -5.27 -30.20
N PRO A 122 30.12 -5.63 -30.34
CA PRO A 122 30.63 -6.25 -31.56
C PRO A 122 30.03 -7.66 -31.73
N SER A 123 29.99 -8.14 -32.98
CA SER A 123 29.44 -9.46 -33.33
C SER A 123 30.24 -10.62 -32.73
N GLU A 124 31.54 -10.42 -32.49
CA GLU A 124 32.43 -11.37 -31.83
C GLU A 124 33.06 -10.70 -30.61
N ILE A 125 33.02 -11.39 -29.48
CA ILE A 125 33.68 -10.99 -28.23
C ILE A 125 34.53 -12.15 -27.72
N ASP A 126 35.71 -11.85 -27.20
CA ASP A 126 36.53 -12.83 -26.49
C ASP A 126 35.85 -13.17 -25.15
N LEU A 127 35.22 -14.34 -25.10
CA LEU A 127 34.52 -14.80 -23.90
C LEU A 127 35.55 -15.30 -22.86
N PRO A 128 35.46 -14.86 -21.60
CA PRO A 128 36.34 -15.36 -20.56
C PRO A 128 36.12 -16.87 -20.31
N GLU A 129 37.19 -17.55 -19.92
CA GLU A 129 37.15 -18.96 -19.50
C GLU A 129 36.30 -19.14 -18.25
N ASN A 130 36.53 -18.30 -17.24
CA ASN A 130 35.69 -18.28 -16.04
C ASN A 130 34.40 -17.50 -16.33
N ARG A 131 33.26 -18.20 -16.24
CA ARG A 131 31.90 -17.65 -16.39
C ARG A 131 31.07 -17.84 -15.13
N GLN A 132 31.70 -18.24 -14.02
CA GLN A 132 31.02 -18.46 -12.76
C GLN A 132 30.72 -17.12 -12.09
N ILE A 133 29.51 -16.98 -11.55
CA ILE A 133 29.18 -15.87 -10.67
C ILE A 133 29.75 -16.17 -9.28
N PRO A 134 30.54 -15.26 -8.67
CA PRO A 134 31.03 -15.44 -7.31
C PRO A 134 29.89 -15.63 -6.30
N GLU A 135 30.00 -16.64 -5.44
CA GLU A 135 28.99 -16.95 -4.43
C GLU A 135 28.74 -15.81 -3.44
N ASN A 136 29.78 -15.00 -3.20
CA ASN A 136 29.77 -13.84 -2.33
C ASN A 136 29.40 -12.54 -3.04
N ALA A 137 29.01 -12.56 -4.32
CA ALA A 137 28.58 -11.35 -5.02
C ALA A 137 27.32 -10.77 -4.35
N GLU A 138 27.30 -9.46 -4.13
CA GLU A 138 26.34 -8.81 -3.21
C GLU A 138 25.32 -7.94 -3.95
N ALA A 139 24.06 -8.05 -3.53
CA ALA A 139 22.99 -7.10 -3.84
C ALA A 139 22.52 -6.40 -2.56
N TYR A 140 22.46 -5.08 -2.61
CA TYR A 140 22.04 -4.20 -1.53
C TYR A 140 20.60 -3.75 -1.80
N LEU A 141 19.68 -4.05 -0.90
CA LEU A 141 18.26 -3.71 -0.99
C LEU A 141 17.88 -2.73 0.11
N LYS A 142 17.24 -1.62 -0.25
CA LYS A 142 16.73 -0.63 0.72
C LYS A 142 15.29 -0.96 1.12
N THR A 143 15.02 -1.04 2.42
CA THR A 143 13.69 -1.31 2.97
C THR A 143 12.90 -0.02 3.19
N SER A 144 11.59 -0.06 2.98
CA SER A 144 10.67 1.02 3.35
C SER A 144 10.35 0.90 4.84
N GLY A 145 11.23 1.41 5.70
CA GLY A 145 11.10 1.31 7.16
C GLY A 145 9.72 1.76 7.65
N SER A 146 9.02 0.89 8.39
CA SER A 146 7.67 1.18 8.91
C SER A 146 7.68 1.92 10.25
N THR A 147 8.80 1.89 10.99
CA THR A 147 8.94 2.43 12.36
C THR A 147 10.31 3.05 12.68
N GLY A 148 11.15 3.26 11.67
CA GLY A 148 12.53 3.79 11.77
C GLY A 148 13.11 3.94 10.36
N GLY A 149 14.20 4.68 10.19
CA GLY A 149 14.79 4.97 8.87
C GLY A 149 15.02 3.71 8.02
N ALA A 150 15.01 3.87 6.69
CA ALA A 150 15.23 2.80 5.74
C ALA A 150 16.52 2.02 6.05
N GLN A 151 16.44 0.69 6.10
CA GLN A 151 17.60 -0.17 6.33
C GLN A 151 18.12 -0.74 5.01
N ILE A 152 19.42 -1.01 4.94
CA ILE A 152 20.03 -1.68 3.80
C ILE A 152 20.27 -3.16 4.15
N ILE A 153 19.64 -4.04 3.39
CA ILE A 153 19.77 -5.49 3.52
C ILE A 153 20.68 -5.99 2.40
N VAL A 154 21.69 -6.78 2.77
CA VAL A 154 22.62 -7.38 1.81
C VAL A 154 22.21 -8.83 1.57
N LYS A 155 22.12 -9.22 0.30
CA LYS A 155 21.88 -10.60 -0.16
C LYS A 155 23.01 -11.03 -1.07
N THR A 156 23.59 -12.21 -0.82
CA THR A 156 24.62 -12.77 -1.71
C THR A 156 24.02 -13.63 -2.82
N ALA A 157 24.75 -13.84 -3.91
CA ALA A 157 24.36 -14.75 -4.98
C ALA A 157 24.09 -16.18 -4.46
N ALA A 158 24.90 -16.67 -3.51
CA ALA A 158 24.68 -17.97 -2.86
C ALA A 158 23.38 -18.01 -2.04
N GLN A 159 23.04 -16.93 -1.32
CA GLN A 159 21.78 -16.84 -0.59
C GLN A 159 20.58 -16.83 -1.56
N MET A 160 20.66 -16.05 -2.63
CA MET A 160 19.60 -16.02 -3.67
C MET A 160 19.44 -17.37 -4.36
N GLN A 161 20.54 -18.09 -4.61
CA GLN A 161 20.49 -19.44 -5.16
C GLN A 161 19.82 -20.43 -4.19
N ALA A 162 20.21 -20.40 -2.91
CA ALA A 162 19.63 -21.29 -1.90
C ALA A 162 18.12 -21.05 -1.74
N GLU A 163 17.70 -19.77 -1.74
CA GLU A 163 16.30 -19.39 -1.70
C GLU A 163 15.52 -19.87 -2.95
N ALA A 164 16.09 -19.69 -4.14
CA ALA A 164 15.48 -20.14 -5.39
C ALA A 164 15.35 -21.67 -5.45
N LEU A 165 16.37 -22.42 -5.01
CA LEU A 165 16.33 -23.90 -4.99
C LEU A 165 15.26 -24.40 -4.01
N ALA A 166 15.13 -23.80 -2.83
CA ALA A 166 14.06 -24.16 -1.89
C ALA A 166 12.65 -23.87 -2.45
N LEU A 167 12.52 -22.85 -3.30
CA LEU A 167 11.27 -22.56 -4.02
C LEU A 167 10.97 -23.62 -5.09
N VAL A 168 11.98 -24.11 -5.82
CA VAL A 168 11.79 -25.16 -6.84
C VAL A 168 11.11 -26.40 -6.25
N ASP A 169 11.43 -26.76 -5.02
CA ASP A 169 10.91 -27.97 -4.37
C ASP A 169 9.41 -27.89 -4.02
N VAL A 170 8.85 -26.70 -3.84
CA VAL A 170 7.48 -26.50 -3.32
C VAL A 170 6.53 -25.82 -4.29
N VAL A 171 7.07 -25.09 -5.28
CA VAL A 171 6.26 -24.39 -6.27
C VAL A 171 5.53 -25.42 -7.14
N PRO A 172 4.18 -25.39 -7.22
CA PRO A 172 3.41 -26.46 -7.86
C PRO A 172 3.34 -26.32 -9.39
N PHE A 173 4.20 -25.51 -10.00
CA PHE A 173 4.16 -25.18 -11.42
C PHE A 173 5.20 -26.00 -12.19
N THR A 174 4.83 -26.47 -13.37
CA THR A 174 5.70 -27.30 -14.24
C THR A 174 6.85 -26.48 -14.83
N GLN A 175 7.98 -27.14 -15.12
CA GLN A 175 9.11 -26.52 -15.85
C GLN A 175 8.81 -26.27 -17.34
N GLU A 176 7.81 -26.94 -17.91
CA GLU A 176 7.53 -26.89 -19.34
C GLU A 176 7.02 -25.50 -19.79
N GLU A 177 7.87 -24.81 -20.56
CA GLU A 177 7.58 -23.67 -21.45
C GLU A 177 6.68 -22.58 -20.85
N ALA A 178 6.89 -22.24 -19.58
CA ALA A 178 6.16 -21.16 -18.93
C ALA A 178 6.85 -19.81 -19.15
N VAL A 179 6.06 -18.80 -19.53
CA VAL A 179 6.50 -17.40 -19.55
C VAL A 179 6.10 -16.72 -18.24
N VAL A 180 7.06 -16.13 -17.55
CA VAL A 180 6.85 -15.39 -16.30
C VAL A 180 6.38 -13.98 -16.63
N VAL A 181 5.15 -13.66 -16.25
CA VAL A 181 4.56 -12.33 -16.40
C VAL A 181 4.41 -11.70 -15.03
N GLY A 182 5.11 -10.59 -14.78
CA GLY A 182 5.19 -9.98 -13.46
C GLY A 182 4.52 -8.61 -13.36
N SER A 183 3.82 -8.35 -12.26
CA SER A 183 3.30 -7.01 -11.92
C SER A 183 4.20 -6.21 -10.99
N VAL A 184 5.28 -6.82 -10.52
CA VAL A 184 6.18 -6.26 -9.50
C VAL A 184 7.54 -5.94 -10.08
N SER A 185 8.20 -4.92 -9.55
CA SER A 185 9.55 -4.54 -9.98
C SER A 185 10.55 -5.64 -9.58
N PRO A 186 11.48 -6.03 -10.47
CA PRO A 186 12.53 -7.00 -10.14
C PRO A 186 13.56 -6.46 -9.12
N GLN A 187 13.49 -5.17 -8.78
CA GLN A 187 14.45 -4.48 -7.92
C GLN A 187 14.12 -4.62 -6.42
N HIS A 188 12.88 -4.97 -6.07
CA HIS A 188 12.51 -5.34 -4.69
C HIS A 188 12.72 -6.83 -4.46
N LEU A 189 12.97 -7.29 -3.23
CA LEU A 189 13.28 -8.71 -2.97
C LEU A 189 12.22 -9.68 -3.54
N TYR A 190 10.93 -9.31 -3.51
CA TYR A 190 9.89 -10.13 -4.12
C TYR A 190 10.12 -10.32 -5.63
N GLY A 191 10.33 -9.23 -6.39
CA GLY A 191 10.64 -9.38 -7.81
C GLY A 191 12.05 -9.93 -8.06
N PHE A 192 13.02 -9.62 -7.22
CA PHE A 192 14.39 -10.14 -7.34
C PHE A 192 14.43 -11.66 -7.22
N THR A 193 13.60 -12.21 -6.34
CA THR A 193 13.43 -13.65 -6.18
C THR A 193 12.61 -14.24 -7.32
N PHE A 194 11.42 -13.69 -7.61
CA PHE A 194 10.43 -14.35 -8.46
C PHE A 194 10.43 -13.94 -9.93
N ARG A 195 11.07 -12.81 -10.29
CA ARG A 195 11.25 -12.35 -11.68
C ARG A 195 12.70 -12.43 -12.17
N PHE A 196 13.66 -12.73 -11.30
CA PHE A 196 15.08 -12.88 -11.66
C PHE A 196 15.64 -14.26 -11.23
N ALA A 197 15.82 -14.51 -9.94
CA ALA A 197 16.52 -15.71 -9.47
C ALA A 197 15.77 -17.02 -9.80
N LEU A 198 14.48 -17.07 -9.49
CA LEU A 198 13.65 -18.27 -9.71
C LEU A 198 13.45 -18.58 -11.20
N PRO A 199 13.08 -17.63 -12.09
CA PRO A 199 12.94 -17.92 -13.52
C PRO A 199 14.22 -18.48 -14.14
N LEU A 200 15.39 -17.91 -13.83
CA LEU A 200 16.68 -18.41 -14.34
C LEU A 200 17.00 -19.83 -13.83
N THR A 201 16.68 -20.09 -12.56
CA THR A 201 16.89 -21.40 -11.91
C THR A 201 15.97 -22.48 -12.51
N MET A 202 14.70 -22.13 -12.74
CA MET A 202 13.68 -23.00 -13.34
C MET A 202 13.83 -23.16 -14.86
N GLY A 203 14.53 -22.23 -15.51
CA GLY A 203 14.60 -22.16 -16.98
C GLY A 203 13.33 -21.59 -17.61
N TRP A 204 12.55 -20.79 -16.88
CA TRP A 204 11.39 -20.09 -17.42
C TRP A 204 11.80 -18.89 -18.26
N THR A 205 11.01 -18.61 -19.30
CA THR A 205 11.19 -17.42 -20.13
C THR A 205 10.61 -16.20 -19.43
N MET A 206 11.31 -15.07 -19.46
CA MET A 206 10.86 -13.81 -18.86
C MET A 206 10.09 -12.95 -19.86
N GLU A 207 8.88 -12.54 -19.49
CA GLU A 207 8.25 -11.35 -20.08
C GLU A 207 8.91 -10.11 -19.47
N ARG A 208 9.41 -9.25 -20.35
CA ARG A 208 10.29 -8.12 -20.02
C ARG A 208 9.57 -7.07 -19.16
N GLN A 209 8.44 -6.57 -19.66
CA GLN A 209 7.77 -5.41 -19.07
C GLN A 209 7.10 -5.72 -17.72
N GLN A 210 7.11 -4.74 -16.81
CA GLN A 210 6.33 -4.78 -15.58
C GLN A 210 4.85 -4.41 -15.85
N ASN A 211 3.94 -5.33 -15.53
CA ASN A 211 2.50 -5.16 -15.78
C ASN A 211 1.76 -4.68 -14.52
N VAL A 212 1.77 -3.38 -14.26
CA VAL A 212 1.20 -2.79 -13.01
C VAL A 212 -0.33 -2.59 -13.02
N TYR A 213 -0.99 -2.82 -14.16
CA TYR A 213 -2.43 -2.70 -14.32
C TYR A 213 -3.06 -4.05 -14.71
N PRO A 214 -4.31 -4.35 -14.28
CA PRO A 214 -5.01 -5.55 -14.69
C PRO A 214 -5.05 -5.74 -16.22
N GLU A 215 -5.27 -4.66 -16.97
CA GLU A 215 -5.40 -4.67 -18.43
C GLU A 215 -4.09 -5.08 -19.10
N THR A 216 -2.95 -4.57 -18.63
CA THR A 216 -1.64 -4.91 -19.18
C THR A 216 -1.23 -6.34 -18.83
N LEU A 217 -1.52 -6.79 -17.62
CA LEU A 217 -1.28 -8.18 -17.21
C LEU A 217 -2.06 -9.19 -18.07
N LEU A 218 -3.32 -8.91 -18.36
CA LEU A 218 -4.18 -9.74 -19.21
C LEU A 218 -3.76 -9.68 -20.68
N ALA A 219 -3.33 -8.51 -21.18
CA ALA A 219 -2.80 -8.36 -22.53
C ALA A 219 -1.52 -9.19 -22.73
N ALA A 220 -0.55 -9.07 -21.81
CA ALA A 220 0.67 -9.86 -21.83
C ALA A 220 0.37 -11.37 -21.75
N THR A 221 -0.59 -11.77 -20.91
CA THR A 221 -1.05 -13.17 -20.83
C THR A 221 -1.60 -13.68 -22.15
N SER A 222 -2.30 -12.82 -22.90
CA SER A 222 -2.92 -13.19 -24.17
C SER A 222 -1.90 -13.46 -25.27
N ALA A 223 -0.73 -12.82 -25.22
CA ALA A 223 0.37 -13.01 -26.17
C ALA A 223 1.04 -14.40 -26.07
N HIS A 224 0.87 -15.08 -24.93
CA HIS A 224 1.57 -16.32 -24.64
C HIS A 224 0.63 -17.52 -24.62
N ARG A 225 1.20 -18.73 -24.71
CA ARG A 225 0.44 -19.97 -24.64
C ARG A 225 0.22 -20.43 -23.20
N ARG A 226 1.21 -20.18 -22.34
CA ARG A 226 1.24 -20.63 -20.95
C ARG A 226 2.05 -19.63 -20.11
N VAL A 227 1.47 -19.14 -19.02
CA VAL A 227 2.11 -18.12 -18.17
C VAL A 227 2.08 -18.47 -16.69
N VAL A 228 3.08 -17.99 -15.97
CA VAL A 228 3.08 -17.91 -14.50
C VAL A 228 3.05 -16.45 -14.10
N TRP A 229 2.03 -16.06 -13.34
CA TRP A 229 1.91 -14.70 -12.84
C TRP A 229 2.70 -14.51 -11.55
N ILE A 230 3.49 -13.44 -11.50
CA ILE A 230 4.12 -12.95 -10.27
C ILE A 230 3.45 -11.62 -9.92
N ALA A 231 2.41 -11.68 -9.08
CA ALA A 231 1.49 -10.57 -8.90
C ALA A 231 1.35 -10.14 -7.43
N SER A 232 1.07 -8.85 -7.20
CA SER A 232 0.74 -8.36 -5.86
C SER A 232 -0.74 -8.60 -5.52
N PRO A 233 -1.10 -8.82 -4.25
CA PRO A 233 -2.50 -8.93 -3.82
C PRO A 233 -3.35 -7.74 -4.25
N ALA A 234 -2.79 -6.53 -4.25
CA ALA A 234 -3.49 -5.31 -4.63
C ALA A 234 -3.91 -5.33 -6.11
N LEU A 235 -3.03 -5.77 -7.02
CA LEU A 235 -3.39 -5.90 -8.43
C LEU A 235 -4.41 -7.01 -8.63
N LEU A 236 -4.18 -8.19 -8.02
CA LEU A 236 -5.10 -9.32 -8.13
C LEU A 236 -6.51 -8.95 -7.67
N ASN A 237 -6.63 -8.19 -6.59
CA ASN A 237 -7.92 -7.73 -6.07
C ASN A 237 -8.65 -6.75 -7.02
N ARG A 238 -7.93 -6.04 -7.89
CA ARG A 238 -8.51 -5.11 -8.89
C ARG A 238 -8.98 -5.81 -10.17
N LEU A 239 -8.68 -7.09 -10.38
CA LEU A 239 -9.12 -7.82 -11.58
C LEU A 239 -10.66 -7.86 -11.63
N GLY A 240 -11.31 -8.23 -10.51
CA GLY A 240 -12.76 -8.34 -10.40
C GLY A 240 -13.38 -9.42 -11.30
N GLU A 241 -14.69 -9.62 -11.17
CA GLU A 241 -15.44 -10.64 -11.91
C GLU A 241 -15.65 -10.30 -13.39
N ALA A 242 -15.76 -9.01 -13.73
CA ALA A 242 -16.17 -8.53 -15.05
C ALA A 242 -15.09 -8.62 -16.16
N ARG A 243 -14.13 -9.54 -16.04
CA ARG A 243 -13.07 -9.75 -17.05
C ARG A 243 -13.41 -10.93 -17.95
N ASN A 244 -12.86 -10.91 -19.17
CA ASN A 244 -13.01 -12.01 -20.12
C ASN A 244 -12.09 -13.19 -19.74
N TRP A 245 -12.38 -13.83 -18.60
CA TRP A 245 -11.63 -14.97 -18.08
C TRP A 245 -11.61 -16.16 -19.04
N GLN A 246 -12.65 -16.34 -19.86
CA GLN A 246 -12.70 -17.42 -20.85
C GLN A 246 -11.55 -17.33 -21.86
N ALA A 247 -11.15 -16.11 -22.25
CA ALA A 247 -10.07 -15.91 -23.22
C ALA A 247 -8.67 -16.20 -22.66
N VAL A 248 -8.44 -16.05 -21.36
CA VAL A 248 -7.08 -16.06 -20.77
C VAL A 248 -6.88 -17.08 -19.65
N GLY A 249 -7.92 -17.51 -18.96
CA GLY A 249 -7.83 -18.32 -17.73
C GLY A 249 -7.07 -19.64 -17.94
N HIS A 250 -7.33 -20.32 -19.06
CA HIS A 250 -6.68 -21.58 -19.43
C HIS A 250 -5.18 -21.43 -19.74
N LYS A 251 -4.69 -20.21 -19.99
CA LYS A 251 -3.27 -19.92 -20.24
C LYS A 251 -2.49 -19.73 -18.93
N ILE A 252 -3.15 -19.44 -17.82
CA ILE A 252 -2.51 -19.14 -16.54
C ILE A 252 -2.22 -20.46 -15.83
N ALA A 253 -0.97 -20.92 -15.91
CA ALA A 253 -0.51 -22.17 -15.31
C ALA A 253 -0.19 -22.03 -13.81
N GLY A 254 0.10 -20.81 -13.37
CA GLY A 254 0.49 -20.53 -11.99
C GLY A 254 0.28 -19.08 -11.62
N ILE A 255 0.03 -18.84 -10.34
CA ILE A 255 -0.03 -17.50 -9.75
C ILE A 255 0.77 -17.54 -8.46
N VAL A 256 1.79 -16.70 -8.34
CA VAL A 256 2.47 -16.39 -7.08
C VAL A 256 1.95 -15.05 -6.57
N SER A 257 1.59 -15.00 -5.29
CA SER A 257 1.22 -13.77 -4.61
C SER A 257 2.00 -13.59 -3.31
N ALA A 258 2.60 -12.42 -3.11
CA ALA A 258 3.40 -12.11 -1.94
C ALA A 258 3.34 -10.61 -1.60
N GLY A 259 3.96 -10.23 -0.47
CA GLY A 259 4.09 -8.84 -0.04
C GLY A 259 2.85 -8.26 0.64
N GLY A 260 1.77 -9.03 0.79
CA GLY A 260 0.56 -8.65 1.51
C GLY A 260 -0.43 -9.81 1.61
N ALA A 261 -1.50 -9.62 2.37
CA ALA A 261 -2.57 -10.60 2.48
C ALA A 261 -3.44 -10.59 1.22
N LEU A 262 -3.65 -11.75 0.60
CA LEU A 262 -4.61 -11.92 -0.49
C LEU A 262 -6.03 -12.12 0.07
N PRO A 263 -7.02 -11.29 -0.33
CA PRO A 263 -8.40 -11.49 0.08
C PRO A 263 -8.93 -12.86 -0.35
N LYS A 264 -9.70 -13.52 0.53
CA LYS A 264 -10.28 -14.84 0.25
C LYS A 264 -11.14 -14.82 -1.02
N SER A 265 -11.98 -13.79 -1.19
CA SER A 265 -12.81 -13.62 -2.39
C SER A 265 -11.98 -13.59 -3.67
N THR A 266 -10.84 -12.90 -3.66
CA THR A 266 -9.92 -12.82 -4.80
C THR A 266 -9.25 -14.16 -5.09
N ALA A 267 -8.82 -14.89 -4.05
CA ALA A 267 -8.27 -16.23 -4.21
C ALA A 267 -9.30 -17.22 -4.78
N ASP A 268 -10.54 -17.18 -4.27
CA ASP A 268 -11.64 -18.03 -4.72
C ASP A 268 -12.03 -17.72 -6.18
N LEU A 269 -12.09 -16.44 -6.56
CA LEU A 269 -12.32 -15.99 -7.94
C LEU A 269 -11.26 -16.53 -8.90
N LEU A 270 -9.98 -16.38 -8.54
CA LEU A 270 -8.87 -16.85 -9.38
C LEU A 270 -8.86 -18.38 -9.49
N ALA A 271 -9.19 -19.10 -8.41
CA ALA A 271 -9.31 -20.54 -8.45
C ALA A 271 -10.48 -21.02 -9.33
N GLN A 272 -11.57 -20.25 -9.40
CA GLN A 272 -12.71 -20.54 -10.25
C GLN A 272 -12.41 -20.33 -11.74
N HIS A 273 -11.65 -19.28 -12.07
CA HIS A 273 -11.44 -18.85 -13.45
C HIS A 273 -10.08 -19.23 -14.05
N ALA A 274 -9.10 -19.54 -13.21
CA ALA A 274 -7.73 -19.85 -13.60
C ALA A 274 -7.15 -20.91 -12.66
N VAL A 275 -6.28 -20.52 -11.73
CA VAL A 275 -5.63 -21.42 -10.77
C VAL A 275 -5.60 -20.80 -9.38
N MET A 276 -5.66 -21.65 -8.36
CA MET A 276 -5.52 -21.21 -6.96
C MET A 276 -4.12 -20.60 -6.74
N PRO A 277 -4.03 -19.34 -6.27
CA PRO A 277 -2.75 -18.70 -6.00
C PRO A 277 -1.89 -19.44 -4.98
N PHE A 278 -0.59 -19.45 -5.25
CA PHE A 278 0.47 -19.85 -4.34
C PHE A 278 0.93 -18.61 -3.58
N GLU A 279 0.52 -18.51 -2.32
CA GLU A 279 0.84 -17.37 -1.48
C GLU A 279 2.18 -17.59 -0.78
N ILE A 280 3.02 -16.55 -0.74
CA ILE A 280 4.33 -16.55 -0.09
C ILE A 280 4.33 -15.53 1.05
N TYR A 281 4.82 -15.95 2.20
CA TYR A 281 5.07 -15.09 3.35
C TYR A 281 6.57 -14.95 3.58
N GLY A 282 6.99 -13.70 3.78
CA GLY A 282 8.39 -13.30 3.96
C GLY A 282 8.53 -11.78 3.89
N SER A 283 9.74 -11.30 4.14
CA SER A 283 10.12 -9.89 4.05
C SER A 283 11.48 -9.73 3.36
N THR A 284 11.93 -8.48 3.15
CA THR A 284 13.26 -8.22 2.61
C THR A 284 14.37 -8.79 3.50
N GLU A 285 14.18 -8.70 4.81
CA GLU A 285 15.12 -9.18 5.84
C GLU A 285 15.20 -10.71 5.86
N THR A 286 14.05 -11.39 5.77
CA THR A 286 13.99 -12.85 5.94
C THR A 286 14.11 -13.64 4.65
N GLY A 287 13.87 -13.02 3.48
CA GLY A 287 13.51 -13.78 2.28
C GLY A 287 12.21 -14.55 2.48
N VAL A 288 11.96 -15.57 1.67
CA VAL A 288 10.81 -16.46 1.88
C VAL A 288 10.92 -17.21 3.21
N ILE A 289 9.82 -17.27 3.96
CA ILE A 289 9.71 -18.00 5.25
C ILE A 289 8.76 -19.18 5.10
N ALA A 290 7.60 -18.94 4.49
CA ALA A 290 6.52 -19.90 4.43
C ALA A 290 5.65 -19.69 3.19
N TYR A 291 4.87 -20.70 2.83
CA TYR A 291 3.92 -20.65 1.74
C TYR A 291 2.56 -21.23 2.16
N ARG A 292 1.52 -20.94 1.39
CA ARG A 292 0.21 -21.58 1.56
C ARG A 292 -0.59 -21.59 0.28
N ARG A 293 -1.65 -22.41 0.28
CA ARG A 293 -2.74 -22.44 -0.71
C ARG A 293 -4.06 -22.64 0.04
N HIS A 294 -5.17 -22.15 -0.49
CA HIS A 294 -6.52 -22.38 0.05
C HIS A 294 -6.74 -21.90 1.50
N GLN A 295 -6.13 -20.79 1.94
CA GLN A 295 -6.27 -20.27 3.31
C GLN A 295 -5.88 -21.27 4.42
N LYS A 296 -5.07 -22.30 4.10
CA LYS A 296 -4.47 -23.19 5.09
C LYS A 296 -3.47 -22.42 5.98
N PRO A 297 -3.12 -22.95 7.16
CA PRO A 297 -1.97 -22.45 7.91
C PRO A 297 -0.73 -22.33 7.02
N TRP A 298 0.06 -21.29 7.26
CA TRP A 298 1.34 -21.08 6.61
C TRP A 298 2.27 -22.26 6.90
N GLN A 299 2.87 -22.81 5.85
CA GLN A 299 3.81 -23.92 5.92
C GLN A 299 5.23 -23.37 5.74
N PRO A 300 6.11 -23.47 6.75
CA PRO A 300 7.51 -23.10 6.59
C PRO A 300 8.18 -23.91 5.47
N PHE A 301 9.11 -23.30 4.75
CA PHE A 301 9.96 -24.07 3.84
C PHE A 301 10.81 -25.07 4.65
N GLY A 302 11.13 -26.24 4.07
CA GLY A 302 11.88 -27.28 4.78
C GLY A 302 13.24 -26.83 5.33
N SER A 303 13.86 -25.83 4.70
CA SER A 303 15.14 -25.24 5.12
C SER A 303 14.99 -24.07 6.11
N VAL A 304 13.77 -23.70 6.52
CA VAL A 304 13.50 -22.55 7.38
C VAL A 304 13.13 -23.02 8.78
N SER A 305 13.95 -22.64 9.76
CA SER A 305 13.64 -22.80 11.18
C SER A 305 12.81 -21.61 11.66
N ILE A 306 11.74 -21.87 12.40
CA ILE A 306 10.90 -20.83 12.98
C ILE A 306 10.68 -21.03 14.47
N GLY A 307 10.31 -19.96 15.16
CA GLY A 307 9.78 -20.01 16.51
C GLY A 307 9.19 -18.66 16.92
N GLN A 308 8.95 -18.48 18.22
CA GLN A 308 8.36 -17.25 18.75
C GLN A 308 9.26 -16.60 19.81
N ASP A 309 9.19 -15.28 19.92
CA ASP A 309 9.65 -14.54 21.10
C ASP A 309 8.62 -14.65 22.26
N ASN A 310 8.92 -14.03 23.40
CA ASN A 310 8.03 -14.02 24.58
C ASN A 310 6.66 -13.38 24.31
N ASP A 311 6.55 -12.53 23.29
CA ASP A 311 5.31 -11.86 22.91
C ASP A 311 4.54 -12.60 21.82
N GLY A 312 5.06 -13.74 21.35
CA GLY A 312 4.48 -14.55 20.27
C GLY A 312 4.88 -14.10 18.87
N ALA A 313 5.80 -13.15 18.73
CA ALA A 313 6.28 -12.68 17.43
C ALA A 313 7.24 -13.69 16.82
N LEU A 314 7.02 -14.01 15.54
CA LEU A 314 7.78 -14.97 14.77
C LEU A 314 9.23 -14.51 14.63
N TRP A 315 10.16 -15.43 14.86
CA TRP A 315 11.51 -15.34 14.31
C TRP A 315 11.72 -16.45 13.28
N ALA A 316 12.54 -16.17 12.27
CA ALA A 316 12.90 -17.14 11.23
C ALA A 316 14.41 -17.14 11.00
N GLU A 317 14.95 -18.32 10.67
CA GLU A 317 16.36 -18.52 10.34
C GLU A 317 16.45 -19.51 9.18
N SER A 318 17.26 -19.19 8.18
CA SER A 318 17.38 -19.95 6.94
C SER A 318 18.77 -19.79 6.30
N PRO A 319 19.14 -20.66 5.34
CA PRO A 319 20.40 -20.51 4.58
C PRO A 319 20.55 -19.18 3.84
N TRP A 320 19.45 -18.48 3.56
CA TRP A 320 19.43 -17.18 2.86
C TRP A 320 19.34 -15.97 3.81
N THR A 321 19.55 -16.18 5.11
CA THR A 321 19.59 -15.12 6.13
C THR A 321 20.93 -15.08 6.85
N ALA A 322 21.33 -13.92 7.34
CA ALA A 322 22.50 -13.76 8.20
C ALA A 322 22.14 -14.10 9.66
N GLY A 323 21.83 -15.37 9.91
CA GLY A 323 21.33 -15.87 11.19
C GLY A 323 19.87 -15.48 11.46
N ARG A 324 19.43 -15.68 12.70
CA ARG A 324 18.04 -15.46 13.13
C ARG A 324 17.56 -14.02 12.90
N GLN A 325 16.45 -13.91 12.19
CA GLN A 325 15.74 -12.65 11.95
C GLN A 325 14.47 -12.59 12.79
N GLN A 326 14.34 -11.56 13.62
CA GLN A 326 13.13 -11.31 14.41
C GLN A 326 12.14 -10.49 13.58
N THR A 327 10.92 -11.01 13.40
CA THR A 327 9.83 -10.24 12.80
C THR A 327 9.03 -9.55 13.90
N ALA A 328 8.19 -8.58 13.51
CA ALA A 328 7.16 -8.05 14.40
C ALA A 328 5.79 -8.69 14.11
N ASP A 329 5.74 -9.85 13.46
CA ASP A 329 4.49 -10.54 13.13
C ASP A 329 4.20 -11.62 14.16
N VAL A 330 3.06 -11.54 14.82
CA VAL A 330 2.62 -12.53 15.81
C VAL A 330 1.94 -13.67 15.08
N ILE A 331 2.29 -14.88 15.50
CA ILE A 331 1.75 -16.11 14.95
C ILE A 331 1.07 -16.96 16.02
N GLU A 332 0.21 -17.85 15.58
CA GLU A 332 -0.32 -18.95 16.36
C GLU A 332 0.22 -20.26 15.80
N PRO A 333 1.09 -20.98 16.53
CA PRO A 333 1.62 -22.27 16.08
C PRO A 333 0.51 -23.27 15.80
N GLN A 334 0.71 -24.07 14.75
CA GLN A 334 -0.12 -25.21 14.36
C GLN A 334 0.80 -26.43 14.23
N ASN A 335 0.25 -27.64 14.15
CA ASN A 335 1.04 -28.87 14.10
C ASN A 335 2.10 -28.86 12.98
N ASP A 336 1.73 -28.38 11.79
CA ASP A 336 2.61 -28.36 10.61
C ASP A 336 2.88 -26.93 10.11
N GLY A 337 2.70 -25.90 10.94
CA GLY A 337 2.81 -24.53 10.45
C GLY A 337 2.34 -23.47 11.42
N PHE A 338 1.77 -22.39 10.91
CA PHE A 338 1.25 -21.31 11.76
C PHE A 338 0.11 -20.51 11.12
N ILE A 339 -0.70 -19.88 11.95
CA ILE A 339 -1.65 -18.84 11.54
C ILE A 339 -0.99 -17.49 11.81
N LEU A 340 -0.98 -16.60 10.80
CA LEU A 340 -0.51 -15.24 10.95
C LEU A 340 -1.62 -14.39 11.59
N LEU A 341 -1.42 -13.93 12.82
CA LEU A 341 -2.38 -13.08 13.53
C LEU A 341 -2.25 -11.61 13.11
N GLY A 342 -1.07 -11.21 12.65
CA GLY A 342 -0.74 -9.86 12.20
C GLY A 342 0.40 -9.25 13.00
N ARG A 343 0.65 -7.96 12.78
CA ARG A 343 1.76 -7.26 13.42
C ARG A 343 1.54 -7.05 14.92
N LYS A 344 2.60 -7.13 15.72
CA LYS A 344 2.63 -6.98 17.18
C LYS A 344 2.08 -5.63 17.64
N ASP A 345 2.37 -4.56 16.91
CA ASP A 345 1.82 -3.21 17.16
C ASP A 345 0.34 -3.07 16.78
N ARG A 346 -0.20 -4.05 16.06
CA ARG A 346 -1.58 -4.11 15.55
C ARG A 346 -2.41 -5.22 16.21
N ILE A 347 -1.88 -5.85 17.25
CA ILE A 347 -2.56 -6.87 18.04
C ILE A 347 -2.76 -6.36 19.46
N ILE A 348 -4.00 -6.47 19.93
CA ILE A 348 -4.36 -6.12 21.30
C ILE A 348 -4.63 -7.40 22.08
N LYS A 349 -4.14 -7.46 23.33
CA LYS A 349 -4.40 -8.56 24.24
C LYS A 349 -5.56 -8.18 25.15
N PHE A 350 -6.64 -8.95 25.10
CA PHE A 350 -7.72 -8.88 26.07
C PHE A 350 -7.81 -10.22 26.80
N GLU A 351 -7.51 -10.22 28.09
CA GLU A 351 -7.41 -11.44 28.90
C GLU A 351 -6.41 -12.42 28.24
N ASP A 352 -6.84 -13.65 27.96
CA ASP A 352 -6.02 -14.67 27.29
C ASP A 352 -6.16 -14.67 25.76
N LYS A 353 -6.94 -13.75 25.19
CA LYS A 353 -7.20 -13.68 23.74
C LYS A 353 -6.43 -12.54 23.09
N ARG A 354 -5.78 -12.86 21.96
CA ARG A 354 -5.14 -11.89 21.07
C ARG A 354 -6.11 -11.51 19.97
N VAL A 355 -6.31 -10.22 19.77
CA VAL A 355 -7.25 -9.67 18.79
C VAL A 355 -6.48 -8.83 17.77
N SER A 356 -6.63 -9.17 16.49
CA SER A 356 -5.99 -8.46 15.38
C SER A 356 -6.83 -7.26 14.93
N LEU A 357 -6.30 -6.05 15.12
CA LEU A 357 -6.97 -4.81 14.70
C LEU A 357 -7.17 -4.78 13.18
N THR A 358 -6.16 -5.21 12.42
CA THR A 358 -6.22 -5.25 10.95
C THR A 358 -7.27 -6.25 10.47
N ARG A 359 -7.49 -7.37 11.18
CA ARG A 359 -8.56 -8.31 10.81
C ARG A 359 -9.94 -7.67 10.97
N ILE A 360 -10.16 -6.91 12.04
CA ILE A 360 -11.43 -6.22 12.28
C ILE A 360 -11.68 -5.15 11.21
N GLU A 361 -10.66 -4.38 10.84
CA GLU A 361 -10.76 -3.41 9.74
C GLU A 361 -11.12 -4.10 8.43
N HIS A 362 -10.47 -5.22 8.10
CA HIS A 362 -10.78 -6.01 6.91
C HIS A 362 -12.22 -6.53 6.90
N ASP A 363 -12.68 -7.11 8.02
CA ASP A 363 -14.05 -7.62 8.13
C ASP A 363 -15.08 -6.48 8.03
N LEU A 364 -14.78 -5.28 8.53
CA LEU A 364 -15.62 -4.09 8.38
C LEU A 364 -15.72 -3.61 6.93
N LEU A 365 -14.62 -3.61 6.18
CA LEU A 365 -14.60 -3.21 4.77
C LEU A 365 -15.48 -4.11 3.88
N ALA A 366 -15.80 -5.33 4.32
CA ALA A 366 -16.74 -6.21 3.63
C ALA A 366 -18.22 -5.80 3.83
N HIS A 367 -18.52 -4.88 4.76
CA HIS A 367 -19.87 -4.40 4.99
C HIS A 367 -20.24 -3.29 4.00
N LYS A 368 -21.42 -3.39 3.39
CA LYS A 368 -21.92 -2.47 2.33
C LYS A 368 -22.00 -0.98 2.70
N TRP A 369 -21.80 -0.62 3.96
CA TRP A 369 -21.88 0.77 4.45
C TRP A 369 -20.51 1.41 4.70
N ILE A 370 -19.43 0.63 4.65
CA ILE A 370 -18.10 1.06 5.05
C ILE A 370 -17.29 1.38 3.80
N ALA A 371 -16.80 2.61 3.72
CA ALA A 371 -15.82 3.02 2.72
C ALA A 371 -14.38 2.79 3.21
N ASP A 372 -14.14 3.00 4.50
CA ASP A 372 -12.84 2.84 5.14
C ASP A 372 -12.99 2.56 6.64
N ALA A 373 -12.01 1.91 7.26
CA ALA A 373 -12.01 1.66 8.69
C ALA A 373 -10.59 1.67 9.28
N HIS A 374 -10.49 2.19 10.51
CA HIS A 374 -9.30 2.09 11.33
C HIS A 374 -9.64 1.75 12.77
N CYS A 375 -8.93 0.78 13.32
CA CYS A 375 -9.14 0.25 14.67
C CYS A 375 -7.94 0.56 15.56
N GLY A 376 -8.23 0.83 16.82
CA GLY A 376 -7.23 1.06 17.86
C GLY A 376 -7.80 0.92 19.26
N LEU A 377 -6.96 1.08 20.28
CA LEU A 377 -7.43 1.16 21.65
C LEU A 377 -7.90 2.58 21.96
N HIS A 378 -9.09 2.70 22.54
CA HIS A 378 -9.61 3.97 23.03
C HIS A 378 -8.59 4.63 23.97
N PRO A 379 -8.21 5.90 23.76
CA PRO A 379 -7.12 6.55 24.51
C PRO A 379 -7.29 6.49 26.02
N GLN A 380 -8.53 6.73 26.49
CA GLN A 380 -8.91 6.72 27.91
C GLN A 380 -9.34 5.35 28.44
N HIS A 381 -10.29 4.68 27.76
CA HIS A 381 -10.90 3.44 28.27
C HIS A 381 -10.12 2.15 27.97
N LYS A 382 -9.08 2.21 27.12
CA LYS A 382 -8.25 1.05 26.73
C LYS A 382 -9.07 -0.14 26.21
N ARG A 383 -10.21 0.13 25.56
CA ARG A 383 -11.07 -0.85 24.89
C ARG A 383 -11.05 -0.61 23.39
N LEU A 384 -11.41 -1.62 22.60
CA LEU A 384 -11.43 -1.51 21.15
C LEU A 384 -12.37 -0.38 20.67
N ALA A 385 -11.82 0.48 19.84
CA ALA A 385 -12.47 1.61 19.22
C ALA A 385 -12.29 1.56 17.69
N VAL A 386 -13.33 1.96 16.95
CA VAL A 386 -13.34 1.97 15.48
C VAL A 386 -13.63 3.38 14.98
N TRP A 387 -12.76 3.90 14.13
CA TRP A 387 -13.03 5.05 13.29
C TRP A 387 -13.42 4.57 11.90
N ALA A 388 -14.68 4.76 11.52
CA ALA A 388 -15.25 4.27 10.28
C ALA A 388 -15.61 5.42 9.35
N ALA A 389 -15.12 5.39 8.10
CA ALA A 389 -15.67 6.19 7.04
C ALA A 389 -16.88 5.49 6.43
N LEU A 390 -18.00 6.19 6.37
CA LEU A 390 -19.24 5.68 5.77
C LEU A 390 -19.30 6.08 4.29
N ASN A 391 -19.76 5.16 3.44
CA ASN A 391 -20.12 5.50 2.06
C ASN A 391 -21.53 6.14 2.01
N SER A 392 -22.04 6.42 0.80
CA SER A 392 -23.37 7.01 0.60
C SER A 392 -24.47 6.25 1.34
N ASP A 393 -24.49 4.92 1.22
CA ASP A 393 -25.49 4.05 1.83
C ASP A 393 -25.39 4.06 3.36
N GLY A 394 -24.16 4.09 3.88
CA GLY A 394 -23.90 4.18 5.31
C GLY A 394 -24.31 5.53 5.90
N ILE A 395 -24.06 6.63 5.18
CA ILE A 395 -24.48 7.99 5.57
C ILE A 395 -26.01 8.09 5.56
N GLN A 396 -26.67 7.52 4.55
CA GLN A 396 -28.13 7.45 4.50
C GLN A 396 -28.68 6.66 5.70
N ALA A 397 -28.12 5.48 5.99
CA ALA A 397 -28.52 4.68 7.15
C ALA A 397 -28.33 5.46 8.46
N LEU A 398 -27.23 6.21 8.61
CA LEU A 398 -26.99 7.06 9.78
C LEU A 398 -28.05 8.16 9.92
N ARG A 399 -28.41 8.82 8.83
CA ARG A 399 -29.44 9.87 8.79
C ARG A 399 -30.82 9.32 9.18
N GLU A 400 -31.18 8.15 8.67
CA GLU A 400 -32.53 7.58 8.82
C GLU A 400 -32.74 6.80 10.12
N GLN A 401 -31.70 6.10 10.59
CA GLN A 401 -31.80 5.14 11.70
C GLN A 401 -31.04 5.58 12.94
N GLY A 402 -30.18 6.59 12.80
CA GLY A 402 -29.38 7.11 13.89
C GLY A 402 -28.13 6.29 14.20
N ARG A 403 -27.29 6.89 15.03
CA ARG A 403 -25.93 6.40 15.33
C ARG A 403 -25.92 5.03 16.02
N ALA A 404 -26.85 4.79 16.93
CA ALA A 404 -26.92 3.54 17.70
C ALA A 404 -27.26 2.34 16.80
N ALA A 405 -28.20 2.50 15.86
CA ALA A 405 -28.61 1.47 14.93
C ALA A 405 -27.46 1.08 13.98
N VAL A 406 -26.77 2.07 13.40
CA VAL A 406 -25.61 1.83 12.53
C VAL A 406 -24.50 1.09 13.29
N SER A 407 -24.15 1.55 14.49
CA SER A 407 -23.13 0.89 15.32
C SER A 407 -23.51 -0.55 15.66
N ALA A 408 -24.79 -0.82 15.96
CA ALA A 408 -25.29 -2.16 16.26
C ALA A 408 -25.25 -3.08 15.05
N ALA A 409 -25.60 -2.60 13.86
CA ALA A 409 -25.53 -3.36 12.62
C ALA A 409 -24.08 -3.77 12.28
N LEU A 410 -23.13 -2.84 12.36
CA LEU A 410 -21.71 -3.12 12.14
C LEU A 410 -21.13 -4.08 13.18
N LYS A 411 -21.54 -3.93 14.45
CA LYS A 411 -21.16 -4.87 15.51
C LYS A 411 -21.73 -6.26 15.27
N LYS A 412 -22.98 -6.38 14.80
CA LYS A 412 -23.60 -7.65 14.44
C LYS A 412 -22.88 -8.33 13.28
N HIS A 413 -22.45 -7.56 12.28
CA HIS A 413 -21.63 -8.06 11.17
C HIS A 413 -20.30 -8.65 11.67
N LEU A 414 -19.59 -7.92 12.55
CA LEU A 414 -18.35 -8.41 13.16
C LEU A 414 -18.55 -9.65 14.03
N ALA A 415 -19.68 -9.76 14.73
CA ALA A 415 -19.96 -10.91 15.61
C ALA A 415 -20.09 -12.25 14.88
N VAL A 416 -20.14 -12.25 13.54
CA VAL A 416 -20.12 -13.47 12.72
C VAL A 416 -18.73 -14.13 12.74
N THR A 417 -17.66 -13.32 12.77
CA THR A 417 -16.27 -13.78 12.64
C THR A 417 -15.42 -13.51 13.88
N GLN A 418 -15.86 -12.60 14.75
CA GLN A 418 -15.10 -12.11 15.90
C GLN A 418 -15.71 -12.55 17.23
N ASP A 419 -14.86 -12.87 18.19
CA ASP A 419 -15.27 -13.16 19.57
C ASP A 419 -15.92 -11.93 20.23
N THR A 420 -16.80 -12.16 21.22
CA THR A 420 -17.50 -11.11 21.96
C THR A 420 -16.53 -10.09 22.57
N ILE A 421 -15.36 -10.54 23.05
CA ILE A 421 -14.35 -9.65 23.64
C ILE A 421 -13.66 -8.76 22.60
N ALA A 422 -13.63 -9.19 21.34
CA ALA A 422 -13.06 -8.49 20.20
C ALA A 422 -14.06 -7.52 19.55
N LEU A 423 -15.31 -7.44 20.01
CA LEU A 423 -16.30 -6.54 19.44
C LEU A 423 -16.05 -5.08 19.88
N PRO A 424 -16.02 -4.12 18.93
CA PRO A 424 -15.82 -2.71 19.25
C PRO A 424 -16.89 -2.17 20.20
N ARG A 425 -16.45 -1.36 21.18
CA ARG A 425 -17.33 -0.67 22.13
C ARG A 425 -17.48 0.81 21.81
N TYR A 426 -16.50 1.39 21.15
CA TYR A 426 -16.45 2.80 20.81
C TYR A 426 -16.39 2.96 19.30
N TRP A 427 -17.15 3.92 18.79
CA TRP A 427 -17.28 4.18 17.35
C TRP A 427 -17.11 5.67 17.09
N ARG A 428 -16.48 6.01 15.97
CA ARG A 428 -16.46 7.35 15.39
C ARG A 428 -16.80 7.21 13.93
N PHE A 429 -17.72 8.04 13.44
CA PHE A 429 -18.12 8.04 12.03
C PHE A 429 -17.62 9.31 11.34
N ALA A 430 -17.11 9.16 10.13
CA ALA A 430 -16.67 10.26 9.28
C ALA A 430 -17.04 9.99 7.82
N ALA A 431 -17.00 11.01 6.97
CA ALA A 431 -17.17 10.83 5.52
C ALA A 431 -15.89 10.26 4.86
N SER A 432 -14.73 10.57 5.45
CA SER A 432 -13.42 10.08 5.04
C SER A 432 -12.49 10.04 6.25
N LEU A 433 -11.45 9.20 6.19
CA LEU A 433 -10.41 9.15 7.21
C LEU A 433 -9.18 9.97 6.75
N PRO A 434 -8.45 10.63 7.66
CA PRO A 434 -7.28 11.45 7.31
C PRO A 434 -6.06 10.54 7.06
N ARG A 435 -6.12 9.75 6.00
CA ARG A 435 -4.99 8.95 5.57
C ARG A 435 -3.96 9.84 4.87
N ASN A 436 -2.69 9.70 5.23
CA ASN A 436 -1.59 10.40 4.55
C ASN A 436 -1.31 9.80 3.16
N ALA A 437 -0.33 10.36 2.43
CA ALA A 437 0.07 9.88 1.09
C ALA A 437 0.52 8.40 1.05
N GLN A 438 0.80 7.78 2.21
CA GLN A 438 1.14 6.35 2.35
C GLN A 438 -0.07 5.52 2.84
N SER A 439 -1.28 6.08 2.77
CA SER A 439 -2.53 5.49 3.26
C SER A 439 -2.53 5.16 4.76
N LYS A 440 -1.71 5.82 5.60
CA LYS A 440 -1.67 5.62 7.06
C LYS A 440 -2.46 6.70 7.81
N ILE A 441 -3.08 6.33 8.93
CA ILE A 441 -3.64 7.26 9.91
C ILE A 441 -2.61 7.43 11.04
N THR A 442 -2.38 8.67 11.47
CA THR A 442 -1.44 8.91 12.56
C THR A 442 -2.05 8.57 13.93
N THR A 443 -1.21 8.22 14.89
CA THR A 443 -1.65 7.98 16.27
C THR A 443 -2.32 9.23 16.87
N VAL A 444 -1.85 10.43 16.48
CA VAL A 444 -2.42 11.70 16.96
C VAL A 444 -3.83 11.88 16.43
N ASP A 445 -4.05 11.71 15.13
CA ASP A 445 -5.38 11.86 14.52
C ASP A 445 -6.39 10.89 15.16
N PHE A 446 -5.99 9.63 15.36
CA PHE A 446 -6.84 8.65 16.01
C PHE A 446 -7.13 9.01 17.47
N GLN A 447 -6.15 9.51 18.21
CA GLN A 447 -6.38 9.96 19.58
C GLN A 447 -7.37 11.13 19.62
N THR A 448 -7.12 12.17 18.82
CA THR A 448 -7.97 13.36 18.69
C THR A 448 -9.41 12.99 18.37
N ALA A 449 -9.63 12.07 17.41
CA ALA A 449 -10.97 11.62 17.04
C ALA A 449 -11.78 11.05 18.22
N PHE A 450 -11.13 10.51 19.25
CA PHE A 450 -11.80 9.94 20.42
C PHE A 450 -11.71 10.79 21.70
N THR A 451 -10.87 11.83 21.73
CA THR A 451 -10.72 12.70 22.90
C THR A 451 -11.36 14.07 22.73
N GLU A 452 -11.45 14.57 21.50
CA GLU A 452 -12.04 15.88 21.22
C GLU A 452 -13.48 15.75 20.73
N ALA A 453 -14.34 16.62 21.26
CA ALA A 453 -15.75 16.66 20.91
C ALA A 453 -15.95 17.50 19.65
N LEU A 454 -16.54 16.91 18.60
CA LEU A 454 -16.92 17.67 17.41
C LEU A 454 -18.16 18.51 17.73
N THR A 455 -17.98 19.83 17.79
CA THR A 455 -19.05 20.80 18.06
C THR A 455 -19.35 21.69 16.85
N ALA A 456 -18.46 21.76 15.87
CA ALA A 456 -18.63 22.56 14.67
C ALA A 456 -17.98 21.89 13.46
N PRO A 457 -18.41 22.24 12.23
CA PRO A 457 -17.71 21.85 11.02
C PRO A 457 -16.42 22.67 10.85
N GLU A 458 -15.49 22.18 10.03
CA GLU A 458 -14.30 22.93 9.64
C GLU A 458 -14.62 23.97 8.57
N TRP A 459 -14.75 25.24 8.97
CA TRP A 459 -15.13 26.33 8.08
C TRP A 459 -13.97 26.89 7.26
N GLN A 460 -14.11 26.84 5.93
CA GLN A 460 -13.21 27.47 4.96
C GLN A 460 -13.80 28.78 4.45
N GLN A 461 -13.06 29.88 4.54
CA GLN A 461 -13.49 31.16 3.97
C GLN A 461 -13.40 31.12 2.44
N ARG A 462 -14.40 31.68 1.77
CA ARG A 462 -14.48 31.78 0.31
C ARG A 462 -14.68 33.24 -0.11
N PRO A 463 -14.28 33.63 -1.33
CA PRO A 463 -14.65 34.92 -1.89
C PRO A 463 -16.18 35.09 -1.87
N SER A 464 -16.62 36.30 -1.53
CA SER A 464 -18.02 36.70 -1.59
C SER A 464 -18.26 37.54 -2.83
N GLU A 465 -19.37 37.27 -3.54
CA GLU A 465 -19.84 38.12 -4.65
C GLU A 465 -20.54 39.39 -4.14
N ASN A 466 -20.96 39.37 -2.87
CA ASN A 466 -21.60 40.48 -2.19
C ASN A 466 -20.54 41.36 -1.51
N ASP A 467 -20.47 42.62 -1.93
CA ASP A 467 -19.56 43.61 -1.33
C ASP A 467 -19.88 43.81 0.17
N GLY A 468 -18.84 43.75 1.00
CA GLY A 468 -18.92 43.80 2.46
C GLY A 468 -19.51 42.55 3.15
N ALA A 469 -19.67 41.42 2.45
CA ALA A 469 -20.08 40.15 3.06
C ALA A 469 -18.93 39.12 3.09
N TYR A 470 -18.94 38.26 4.11
CA TYR A 470 -17.99 37.17 4.29
C TYR A 470 -18.70 35.84 4.11
N ARG A 471 -18.17 34.96 3.24
CA ARG A 471 -18.72 33.64 2.99
C ARG A 471 -17.80 32.55 3.51
N PHE A 472 -18.38 31.55 4.14
CA PHE A 472 -17.69 30.36 4.63
C PHE A 472 -18.41 29.10 4.14
N ASN A 473 -17.67 28.07 3.79
CA ASN A 473 -18.20 26.78 3.38
C ASN A 473 -17.63 25.70 4.29
N ALA A 474 -18.45 24.70 4.61
CA ALA A 474 -18.05 23.54 5.37
C ALA A 474 -18.96 22.34 5.07
N CYS A 475 -18.66 21.20 5.69
CA CYS A 475 -19.52 20.02 5.69
C CYS A 475 -19.86 19.65 7.14
N VAL A 476 -21.15 19.37 7.40
CA VAL A 476 -21.62 18.98 8.74
C VAL A 476 -21.00 17.61 9.12
N PRO A 477 -20.24 17.50 10.23
CA PRO A 477 -19.62 16.24 10.61
C PRO A 477 -20.64 15.15 10.89
N LEU A 478 -20.28 13.88 10.60
CA LEU A 478 -21.18 12.75 10.82
C LEU A 478 -21.49 12.48 12.29
N ASP A 479 -20.53 12.75 13.18
CA ASP A 479 -20.60 12.41 14.60
C ASP A 479 -20.51 13.67 15.49
N LEU A 480 -21.25 14.73 15.13
CA LEU A 480 -21.39 15.91 15.98
C LEU A 480 -21.93 15.52 17.36
N SER A 481 -21.38 16.14 18.39
CA SER A 481 -21.70 15.85 19.81
C SER A 481 -23.18 16.07 20.15
N TYR A 482 -23.88 16.86 19.34
CA TYR A 482 -25.29 17.22 19.53
C TYR A 482 -26.28 16.22 18.93
N PHE A 483 -25.82 15.22 18.17
CA PHE A 483 -26.69 14.17 17.63
C PHE A 483 -27.05 13.09 18.66
N GLY A 484 -26.59 13.22 19.91
CA GLY A 484 -27.03 12.39 21.03
C GLY A 484 -28.38 12.81 21.61
N GLY A 485 -28.94 11.97 22.49
CA GLY A 485 -30.16 12.31 23.24
C GLY A 485 -31.39 12.49 22.34
N HIS A 486 -31.98 13.68 22.34
CA HIS A 486 -33.21 13.99 21.60
C HIS A 486 -33.08 13.78 20.08
N PHE A 487 -31.88 13.93 19.52
CA PHE A 487 -31.61 13.80 18.08
C PHE A 487 -31.02 12.43 17.70
N ALA A 488 -31.02 11.46 18.62
CA ALA A 488 -30.34 10.17 18.43
C ALA A 488 -30.91 9.32 17.27
N ASN A 489 -32.22 9.39 17.04
CA ASN A 489 -32.91 8.60 16.01
C ASN A 489 -33.09 9.39 14.71
N PHE A 490 -33.03 10.72 14.76
CA PHE A 490 -33.11 11.60 13.61
C PHE A 490 -32.07 12.71 13.76
N PRO A 491 -30.82 12.45 13.36
CA PRO A 491 -29.74 13.41 13.52
C PRO A 491 -29.98 14.68 12.69
N LEU A 492 -30.02 15.82 13.37
CA LEU A 492 -30.08 17.16 12.80
C LEU A 492 -29.33 18.14 13.69
N VAL A 493 -28.85 19.24 13.12
CA VAL A 493 -28.16 20.29 13.87
C VAL A 493 -29.20 21.12 14.62
N PRO A 494 -29.12 21.25 15.95
CA PRO A 494 -30.07 22.07 16.69
C PRO A 494 -29.92 23.55 16.31
N GLY A 495 -31.03 24.28 16.18
CA GLY A 495 -30.98 25.69 15.78
C GLY A 495 -30.12 26.59 16.69
N VAL A 496 -29.99 26.26 17.98
CA VAL A 496 -29.09 26.97 18.90
C VAL A 496 -27.60 26.75 18.56
N VAL A 497 -27.26 25.58 18.03
CA VAL A 497 -25.90 25.24 17.59
C VAL A 497 -25.59 25.96 16.28
N GLU A 498 -26.55 26.05 15.37
CA GLU A 498 -26.42 26.87 14.15
C GLU A 498 -26.10 28.33 14.47
N LEU A 499 -26.77 28.91 15.48
CA LEU A 499 -26.46 30.25 15.99
C LEU A 499 -25.06 30.34 16.62
N GLN A 500 -24.66 29.31 17.38
CA GLN A 500 -23.32 29.24 17.94
C GLN A 500 -22.25 29.25 16.84
N TRP A 501 -22.45 28.51 15.74
CA TRP A 501 -21.52 28.54 14.60
C TRP A 501 -21.41 29.93 13.97
N VAL A 502 -22.54 30.62 13.80
CA VAL A 502 -22.55 32.00 13.29
C VAL A 502 -21.76 32.93 14.22
N ARG A 503 -21.92 32.76 15.53
CA ARG A 503 -21.16 33.51 16.53
C ARG A 503 -19.66 33.20 16.45
N ASP A 504 -19.28 31.92 16.41
CA ASP A 504 -17.87 31.51 16.35
C ASP A 504 -17.18 32.04 15.08
N LEU A 505 -17.91 32.10 13.96
CA LEU A 505 -17.44 32.72 12.73
C LEU A 505 -17.30 34.24 12.86
N ALA A 506 -18.25 34.91 13.53
CA ALA A 506 -18.19 36.34 13.77
C ALA A 506 -17.01 36.73 14.67
N GLU A 507 -16.67 35.94 15.69
CA GLU A 507 -15.55 36.19 16.62
C GLU A 507 -14.17 36.19 15.94
N ARG A 508 -14.08 35.69 14.70
CA ARG A 508 -12.89 35.81 13.85
C ARG A 508 -12.59 37.25 13.43
N PHE A 509 -13.59 38.13 13.51
CA PHE A 509 -13.48 39.55 13.22
C PHE A 509 -13.51 40.39 14.51
N GLU A 510 -12.84 41.54 14.52
CA GLU A 510 -12.79 42.42 15.70
C GLU A 510 -14.19 42.84 16.17
N TRP A 511 -15.08 43.17 15.23
CA TRP A 511 -16.45 43.57 15.54
C TRP A 511 -17.28 42.45 16.19
N GLY A 512 -17.04 41.19 15.83
CA GLY A 512 -17.80 40.05 16.32
C GLY A 512 -17.40 39.59 17.72
N ARG A 513 -16.34 40.17 18.30
CA ARG A 513 -15.94 39.95 19.70
C ARG A 513 -16.74 40.78 20.72
N SER A 514 -17.62 41.65 20.22
CA SER A 514 -18.52 42.45 21.05
C SER A 514 -19.62 41.59 21.69
N SER A 515 -20.21 42.06 22.79
CA SER A 515 -21.32 41.34 23.43
C SER A 515 -22.58 41.37 22.56
N ILE A 516 -23.28 40.24 22.51
CA ILE A 516 -24.57 40.11 21.81
C ILE A 516 -25.69 40.55 22.77
N ILE A 517 -26.44 41.58 22.38
CA ILE A 517 -27.56 42.09 23.19
C ILE A 517 -28.85 41.35 22.84
N ARG A 518 -29.11 41.08 21.56
CA ARG A 518 -30.31 40.37 21.09
C ARG A 518 -30.14 39.78 19.69
N VAL A 519 -31.02 38.85 19.36
CA VAL A 519 -31.18 38.29 18.01
C VAL A 519 -32.56 38.71 17.46
N GLU A 520 -32.57 39.29 16.26
CA GLU A 520 -33.76 39.79 15.57
C GLU A 520 -34.08 38.93 14.35
N ASN A 521 -35.37 38.70 14.08
CA ASN A 521 -35.87 38.02 12.87
C ASN A 521 -35.23 36.64 12.60
N LEU A 522 -34.95 35.90 13.67
CA LEU A 522 -34.43 34.54 13.59
C LEU A 522 -35.48 33.61 12.97
N LYS A 523 -35.09 32.91 11.90
CA LYS A 523 -35.92 31.92 11.21
C LYS A 523 -35.11 30.66 10.96
N TYR A 524 -35.71 29.52 11.29
CA TYR A 524 -35.25 28.18 10.87
C TYR A 524 -36.23 27.67 9.83
N GLN A 525 -35.73 27.25 8.67
CA GLN A 525 -36.55 26.95 7.49
C GLN A 525 -36.32 25.53 6.97
N GLN A 526 -35.08 25.06 6.98
CA GLN A 526 -34.70 23.72 6.57
C GLN A 526 -33.71 23.10 7.56
N PHE A 527 -33.61 21.77 7.54
CA PHE A 527 -32.70 21.05 8.40
C PHE A 527 -31.28 21.02 7.84
N LEU A 528 -30.30 21.22 8.71
CA LEU A 528 -28.94 20.75 8.50
C LEU A 528 -28.77 19.36 9.12
N ARG A 529 -28.29 18.41 8.35
CA ARG A 529 -28.13 17.00 8.71
C ARG A 529 -26.68 16.55 8.54
N PRO A 530 -26.27 15.43 9.16
CA PRO A 530 -24.90 14.91 9.02
C PRO A 530 -24.51 14.77 7.55
N ASN A 531 -23.32 15.22 7.14
CA ASN A 531 -22.81 15.26 5.77
C ASN A 531 -23.42 16.30 4.82
N ASP A 532 -24.29 17.19 5.28
CA ASP A 532 -24.73 18.29 4.42
C ASP A 532 -23.58 19.27 4.18
N GLU A 533 -23.40 19.69 2.94
CA GLU A 533 -22.61 20.88 2.66
C GLU A 533 -23.39 22.11 3.15
N VAL A 534 -22.72 22.97 3.88
CA VAL A 534 -23.30 24.17 4.47
C VAL A 534 -22.44 25.38 4.10
N SER A 535 -23.11 26.46 3.73
CA SER A 535 -22.51 27.77 3.54
C SER A 535 -23.07 28.76 4.55
N ALA A 536 -22.20 29.63 5.07
CA ALA A 536 -22.54 30.71 5.97
C ALA A 536 -22.14 32.04 5.35
N GLU A 537 -23.09 32.95 5.20
CA GLU A 537 -22.85 34.32 4.76
C GLU A 537 -23.08 35.28 5.93
N LEU A 538 -22.09 36.13 6.18
CA LEU A 538 -22.08 37.13 7.25
C LEU A 538 -21.91 38.52 6.67
N LYS A 539 -22.86 39.43 6.92
CA LYS A 539 -22.78 40.83 6.50
C LYS A 539 -22.94 41.75 7.69
N TYR A 540 -21.86 42.48 8.03
CA TYR A 540 -21.84 43.38 9.18
C TYR A 540 -22.09 44.84 8.76
N ASP A 541 -23.05 45.48 9.42
CA ASP A 541 -23.35 46.91 9.31
C ASP A 541 -22.75 47.62 10.54
N ALA A 542 -21.65 48.34 10.32
CA ALA A 542 -20.88 49.00 11.37
C ALA A 542 -21.65 50.17 12.01
N GLU A 543 -22.44 50.92 11.23
CA GLU A 543 -23.24 52.04 11.74
C GLU A 543 -24.32 51.57 12.72
N LYS A 544 -24.87 50.38 12.46
CA LYS A 544 -25.95 49.79 13.29
C LYS A 544 -25.47 48.73 14.27
N SER A 545 -24.16 48.45 14.30
CA SER A 545 -23.56 47.38 15.10
C SER A 545 -24.31 46.05 14.94
N LYS A 546 -24.62 45.68 13.69
CA LYS A 546 -25.55 44.58 13.38
C LYS A 546 -24.98 43.63 12.35
N LEU A 547 -24.94 42.34 12.68
CA LEU A 547 -24.62 41.26 11.74
C LEU A 547 -25.90 40.66 11.17
N THR A 548 -26.07 40.68 9.86
CA THR A 548 -27.03 39.83 9.16
C THR A 548 -26.35 38.53 8.77
N PHE A 549 -26.95 37.39 9.11
CA PHE A 549 -26.41 36.09 8.75
C PHE A 549 -27.41 35.23 7.98
N LYS A 550 -26.86 34.31 7.19
CA LYS A 550 -27.60 33.31 6.44
C LYS A 550 -26.80 32.02 6.41
N LEU A 551 -27.43 30.91 6.80
CA LEU A 551 -26.93 29.55 6.65
C LEU A 551 -27.75 28.84 5.58
N GLU A 552 -27.07 28.21 4.62
CA GLU A 552 -27.72 27.52 3.49
C GLU A 552 -27.08 26.16 3.27
N ASN A 553 -27.90 25.17 2.95
CA ASN A 553 -27.42 23.92 2.37
C ASN A 553 -27.48 24.02 0.82
N GLN A 554 -27.28 22.92 0.12
CA GLN A 554 -27.32 22.90 -1.35
C GLN A 554 -28.71 23.19 -1.94
N GLU A 555 -29.78 23.04 -1.16
CA GLU A 555 -31.16 23.16 -1.63
C GLU A 555 -31.78 24.51 -1.29
N ALA A 556 -31.60 24.98 -0.05
CA ALA A 556 -32.28 26.15 0.47
C ALA A 556 -31.62 26.73 1.73
N VAL A 557 -32.15 27.88 2.15
CA VAL A 557 -31.81 28.53 3.41
C VAL A 557 -32.25 27.65 4.57
N CYS A 558 -31.31 27.33 5.46
CA CYS A 558 -31.54 26.55 6.67
C CYS A 558 -31.88 27.48 7.84
N ALA A 559 -31.08 28.52 8.05
CA ALA A 559 -31.34 29.54 9.05
C ALA A 559 -30.93 30.93 8.60
N SER A 560 -31.63 31.96 9.09
CA SER A 560 -31.25 33.35 8.86
C SER A 560 -31.70 34.23 10.01
N GLY A 561 -31.04 35.37 10.18
CA GLY A 561 -31.36 36.31 11.23
C GLY A 561 -30.41 37.49 11.31
N ARG A 562 -30.59 38.30 12.34
CA ARG A 562 -29.76 39.46 12.64
C ARG A 562 -29.27 39.42 14.09
N ILE A 563 -27.97 39.51 14.31
CA ILE A 563 -27.35 39.59 15.64
C ILE A 563 -27.00 41.06 15.91
N VAL A 564 -27.45 41.59 17.04
CA VAL A 564 -27.19 42.97 17.45
C VAL A 564 -26.11 42.98 18.53
N PHE A 565 -25.04 43.74 18.29
CA PHE A 565 -23.91 43.89 19.21
C PHE A 565 -24.00 45.20 19.99
N GLY A 566 -23.45 45.21 21.20
CA GLY A 566 -23.26 46.43 22.00
C GLY A 566 -22.96 46.11 23.46
N ALA A 567 -23.02 47.13 24.32
CA ALA A 567 -22.87 46.96 25.77
C ALA A 567 -24.24 46.67 26.42
N PHE A 568 -24.26 45.80 27.42
CA PHE A 568 -25.42 45.68 28.30
C PHE A 568 -25.49 46.95 29.16
N GLU A 569 -26.47 47.82 28.91
CA GLU A 569 -26.85 48.83 29.89
C GLU A 569 -27.55 48.10 31.04
N ALA A 570 -26.93 48.10 32.22
CA ALA A 570 -27.57 47.61 33.43
C ALA A 570 -28.78 48.50 33.73
N VAL A 571 -29.97 47.88 33.82
CA VAL A 571 -31.18 48.53 34.32
C VAL A 571 -31.09 48.67 35.83
#